data_AF-A0A1E7LT99-F1
#
_entry.id   AF-A0A1E7LT99-F1
#
_cell.length_a   1.000
_cell.length_b   1.000
_cell.length_c   1.000
_cell.angle_alpha   90.00
_cell.angle_beta   90.00
_cell.angle_gamma   90.00
#
_symmetry.space_group_name_H-M   'P 1'
#
loop_
_entity.id
_entity.type
_entity.pdbx_description
1 polymer ?
#
loop_
_entity_poly.entity_id
_entity_poly.type
_entity_poly.pdbx_seq_one_letter_code
_entity_poly.pdbx_strand_id
1 'polypeptide(L)'
;MIWETAMGPSTPPPHRTPPLDSLRELAPGADVVYIRANPRGWVQGELIAAYAWPQHPGETFVPLSHATAPEDADRTAVTIGEFLNGWRHLPVVGMLYASDAAYTYHVTLAPPPWSLAVGDPQ
;
A
#
# COMPACT_ATOMS: atom_id res chain seq x y z
N MET A 1 9.52 48.56 -19.28
CA MET A 1 9.72 48.08 -17.90
C MET A 1 9.11 46.69 -17.86
N ILE A 2 9.96 45.67 -17.66
CA ILE A 2 9.71 44.24 -17.89
C ILE A 2 9.20 43.59 -16.61
N TRP A 3 8.21 42.70 -16.68
CA TRP A 3 8.05 41.48 -15.86
C TRP A 3 7.05 40.60 -16.68
N GLU A 4 7.42 39.54 -17.41
CA GLU A 4 7.89 38.20 -16.97
C GLU A 4 7.11 37.67 -15.75
N THR A 5 6.54 36.46 -15.63
CA THR A 5 6.34 35.25 -16.45
C THR A 5 5.45 34.35 -15.59
N ALA A 6 4.52 33.56 -16.16
CA ALA A 6 4.21 32.19 -15.69
C ALA A 6 3.11 31.55 -16.54
N MET A 7 3.52 30.93 -17.65
CA MET A 7 2.83 29.74 -18.12
C MET A 7 3.11 28.62 -17.10
N GLY A 8 2.15 28.33 -16.23
CA GLY A 8 2.11 27.04 -15.53
C GLY A 8 1.29 26.08 -16.39
N PRO A 9 1.84 24.95 -16.87
CA PRO A 9 1.01 23.92 -17.48
C PRO A 9 0.00 23.48 -16.41
N SER A 10 -1.29 23.60 -16.72
CA SER A 10 -2.36 23.04 -15.89
C SER A 10 -2.23 21.52 -15.92
N THR A 11 -1.39 20.97 -15.04
CA THR A 11 -1.36 19.54 -14.77
C THR A 11 -2.77 19.15 -14.34
N PRO A 12 -3.43 18.19 -15.02
CA PRO A 12 -4.70 17.69 -14.54
C PRO A 12 -4.50 17.22 -13.08
N PRO A 13 -5.43 17.52 -12.15
CA PRO A 13 -5.29 17.05 -10.78
C PRO A 13 -5.10 15.53 -10.82
N PRO A 14 -4.11 14.98 -10.10
CA PRO A 14 -3.91 13.54 -10.11
C PRO A 14 -5.23 12.92 -9.68
N HIS A 15 -5.80 12.11 -10.55
CA HIS A 15 -7.01 11.36 -10.25
C HIS A 15 -6.81 10.70 -8.89
N ARG A 16 -7.56 11.19 -7.89
CA ARG A 16 -7.63 10.62 -6.55
C ARG A 16 -8.42 9.31 -6.65
N THR A 17 -7.86 8.34 -7.36
CA THR A 17 -8.03 6.97 -6.89
C THR A 17 -6.95 6.85 -5.83
N PRO A 18 -7.29 6.83 -4.53
CA PRO A 18 -6.31 6.56 -3.48
C PRO A 18 -5.56 5.30 -3.92
N PRO A 19 -4.23 5.37 -4.12
CA PRO A 19 -3.48 4.23 -4.68
C PRO A 19 -3.67 2.96 -3.84
N LEU A 20 -4.11 3.10 -2.59
CA LEU A 20 -4.37 2.03 -1.65
C LEU A 20 -5.79 1.43 -1.74
N ASP A 21 -6.75 2.04 -2.44
CA ASP A 21 -8.15 1.57 -2.44
C ASP A 21 -8.28 0.19 -3.09
N SER A 22 -7.58 -0.07 -4.19
CA SER A 22 -7.55 -1.40 -4.79
C SER A 22 -7.00 -2.47 -3.84
N LEU A 23 -6.03 -2.12 -3.00
CA LEU A 23 -5.51 -3.04 -1.97
C LEU A 23 -6.51 -3.24 -0.82
N ARG A 24 -7.29 -2.22 -0.46
CA ARG A 24 -8.36 -2.32 0.55
C ARG A 24 -9.52 -3.17 0.06
N GLU A 25 -9.83 -3.14 -1.23
CA GLU A 25 -10.82 -4.03 -1.84
C GLU A 25 -10.37 -5.49 -1.80
N LEU A 26 -9.08 -5.76 -2.02
CA LEU A 26 -8.50 -7.11 -1.94
C LEU A 26 -8.43 -7.65 -0.51
N ALA A 27 -8.26 -6.78 0.49
CA ALA A 27 -8.12 -7.15 1.90
C ALA A 27 -9.04 -6.26 2.78
N PRO A 28 -10.37 -6.48 2.73
CA PRO A 28 -11.31 -5.65 3.47
C PRO A 28 -11.06 -5.76 4.98
N GLY A 29 -10.94 -4.61 5.63
CA GLY A 29 -10.65 -4.51 7.07
C GLY A 29 -9.16 -4.59 7.44
N ALA A 30 -8.27 -4.76 6.46
CA ALA A 30 -6.84 -4.73 6.70
C ALA A 30 -6.32 -3.31 6.88
N ASP A 31 -5.52 -3.12 7.92
CA ASP A 31 -4.75 -1.89 8.14
C ASP A 31 -3.35 -2.01 7.54
N VAL A 32 -2.82 -3.23 7.46
CA VAL A 32 -1.51 -3.55 6.89
C VAL A 32 -1.63 -4.81 6.04
N VAL A 33 -1.03 -4.79 4.86
CA VAL A 33 -0.93 -5.96 3.98
C VAL A 33 0.51 -6.26 3.63
N TYR A 34 0.80 -7.55 3.46
CA TYR A 34 2.09 -8.05 3.04
C TYR A 34 1.94 -8.65 1.67
N ILE A 35 2.81 -8.21 0.77
CA ILE A 35 2.73 -8.52 -0.63
C ILE A 35 4.06 -9.11 -1.07
N ARG A 36 4.00 -10.20 -1.82
CA ARG A 36 5.14 -10.73 -2.57
C ARG A 36 4.97 -10.38 -4.05
N ALA A 37 6.02 -9.92 -4.69
CA ALA A 37 6.01 -9.63 -6.13
C ALA A 37 7.30 -10.08 -6.79
N ASN A 38 7.19 -10.53 -8.04
CA ASN A 38 8.36 -10.84 -8.86
C ASN A 38 8.90 -9.55 -9.53
N PRO A 39 10.14 -9.13 -9.26
CA PRO A 39 10.70 -7.92 -9.88
C PRO A 39 10.91 -8.04 -11.39
N ARG A 40 10.98 -9.26 -11.93
CA ARG A 40 11.13 -9.53 -13.37
C ARG A 40 9.80 -9.51 -14.12
N GLY A 41 8.68 -9.48 -13.40
CA GLY A 41 7.34 -9.48 -13.96
C GLY A 41 6.35 -9.08 -12.88
N TRP A 42 6.09 -7.77 -12.78
CA TRP A 42 5.19 -7.18 -11.77
C TRP A 42 3.79 -7.81 -11.79
N VAL A 43 3.38 -8.44 -12.89
CA VAL A 43 2.11 -9.20 -13.03
C VAL A 43 1.99 -10.43 -12.13
N GLN A 44 3.02 -10.80 -11.36
CA GLN A 44 3.01 -11.91 -10.41
C GLN A 44 3.03 -11.39 -8.96
N GLY A 45 2.06 -10.55 -8.62
CA GLY A 45 1.81 -10.10 -7.25
C GLY A 45 1.00 -11.11 -6.45
N GLU A 46 1.28 -11.24 -5.16
CA GLU A 46 0.53 -12.12 -4.26
C GLU A 46 0.34 -11.42 -2.92
N LEU A 47 -0.90 -11.39 -2.44
CA LEU A 47 -1.20 -11.00 -1.07
C LEU A 47 -0.90 -12.20 -0.17
N ILE A 48 0.19 -12.13 0.59
CA ILE A 48 0.66 -13.24 1.43
C ILE A 48 0.15 -13.15 2.88
N ALA A 49 -0.21 -11.95 3.34
CA ALA A 49 -0.86 -11.76 4.63
C ALA A 49 -1.59 -10.41 4.71
N ALA A 50 -2.60 -10.35 5.57
CA ALA A 50 -3.33 -9.15 5.90
C ALA A 50 -3.54 -9.08 7.42
N TYR A 51 -3.39 -7.88 7.98
CA TYR A 51 -3.40 -7.64 9.41
C TYR A 51 -4.21 -6.40 9.75
N ALA A 52 -4.83 -6.42 10.92
CA ALA A 52 -5.25 -5.22 11.62
C ALA A 52 -4.16 -4.77 12.60
N TRP A 53 -4.11 -3.48 12.88
CA TRP A 53 -3.31 -2.99 14.00
C TRP A 53 -3.79 -3.63 15.30
N PRO A 54 -2.87 -3.92 16.24
CA PRO A 54 -3.27 -4.24 17.60
C PRO A 54 -4.09 -3.12 18.26
N GLN A 55 -4.51 -3.32 19.51
CA GLN A 55 -5.14 -2.25 20.30
C GLN A 55 -4.13 -1.37 21.03
N HIS A 56 -2.95 -1.92 21.36
CA HIS A 56 -1.88 -1.18 22.04
C HIS A 56 -0.53 -1.27 21.30
N PRO A 57 0.34 -0.23 21.43
CA PRO A 57 1.66 -0.23 20.82
C PRO A 57 2.55 -1.35 21.41
N GLY A 58 3.32 -2.01 20.54
CA GLY A 58 4.23 -3.10 20.92
C GLY A 58 3.59 -4.49 20.95
N GLU A 59 2.27 -4.58 20.78
CA GLU A 59 1.58 -5.84 20.58
C GLU A 59 1.79 -6.41 19.17
N THR A 60 1.52 -7.71 19.02
CA THR A 60 1.61 -8.39 17.72
C THR A 60 0.42 -8.01 16.84
N PHE A 61 0.68 -7.86 15.54
CA PHE A 61 -0.37 -7.68 14.54
C PHE A 61 -1.47 -8.73 14.65
N VAL A 62 -2.73 -8.30 14.52
CA VAL A 62 -3.88 -9.20 14.56
C VAL A 62 -4.08 -9.77 13.15
N PRO A 63 -3.82 -11.06 12.92
CA PRO A 63 -3.99 -11.65 11.59
C PRO A 63 -5.46 -11.64 11.22
N LEU A 64 -5.76 -11.14 10.02
CA LEU A 64 -7.10 -11.28 9.47
C LEU A 64 -7.21 -12.66 8.86
N SER A 65 -8.01 -13.53 9.48
CA SER A 65 -8.30 -14.89 8.98
C SER A 65 -8.97 -14.90 7.60
N HIS A 66 -9.33 -13.72 7.07
CA HIS A 66 -10.11 -13.52 5.86
C HIS A 66 -9.32 -12.87 4.70
N ALA A 67 -8.01 -13.06 4.65
CA ALA A 67 -7.34 -13.10 3.34
C ALA A 67 -7.75 -14.42 2.65
N THR A 68 -9.05 -14.61 2.39
CA THR A 68 -9.52 -15.61 1.44
C THR A 68 -8.71 -15.39 0.19
N ALA A 69 -7.92 -16.38 -0.21
CA ALA A 69 -7.27 -16.38 -1.50
C ALA A 69 -8.36 -15.97 -2.51
N PRO A 70 -8.25 -14.79 -3.13
CA PRO A 70 -9.34 -14.28 -3.93
C PRO A 70 -9.67 -15.32 -4.99
N GLU A 71 -10.97 -15.54 -5.24
CA GLU A 71 -11.46 -16.50 -6.24
C GLU A 71 -10.83 -16.26 -7.63
N ASP A 72 -10.23 -15.07 -7.82
CA ASP A 72 -9.53 -14.58 -8.99
C ASP A 72 -8.08 -14.18 -8.64
N ALA A 73 -7.20 -15.18 -8.55
CA ALA A 73 -5.77 -15.00 -8.25
C ALA A 73 -5.06 -14.15 -9.32
N ASP A 74 -5.47 -14.26 -10.58
CA ASP A 74 -4.91 -13.51 -11.70
C ASP A 74 -5.26 -12.01 -11.59
N ARG A 75 -6.53 -11.67 -11.34
CA ARG A 75 -6.94 -10.28 -11.09
C ARG A 75 -6.19 -9.66 -9.91
N THR A 76 -5.96 -10.45 -8.87
CA THR A 76 -5.24 -10.02 -7.67
C THR A 76 -3.77 -9.74 -7.98
N ALA A 77 -3.12 -10.63 -8.72
CA ALA A 77 -1.74 -10.49 -9.12
C ALA A 77 -1.50 -9.26 -10.01
N VAL A 78 -2.42 -9.01 -10.95
CA VAL A 78 -2.40 -7.81 -11.79
C VAL A 78 -2.57 -6.54 -10.94
N THR A 79 -3.58 -6.50 -10.07
CA THR A 79 -3.87 -5.33 -9.22
C THR A 79 -2.68 -4.96 -8.34
N ILE A 80 -2.08 -5.95 -7.70
CA ILE A 80 -0.89 -5.78 -6.86
C ILE A 80 0.31 -5.31 -7.69
N GLY A 81 0.51 -5.91 -8.86
CA GLY A 81 1.59 -5.58 -9.78
C GLY A 81 1.54 -4.15 -10.26
N GLU A 82 0.37 -3.70 -10.72
CA GLU A 82 0.13 -2.33 -11.15
C GLU A 82 0.35 -1.35 -10.00
N PHE A 83 -0.13 -1.67 -8.80
CA PHE A 83 0.11 -0.86 -7.61
C PHE A 83 1.61 -0.68 -7.34
N LEU A 84 2.38 -1.77 -7.23
CA LEU A 84 3.81 -1.70 -6.91
C LEU A 84 4.62 -1.04 -8.03
N ASN A 85 4.24 -1.24 -9.30
CA ASN A 85 4.92 -0.59 -10.40
C ASN A 85 4.78 0.94 -10.35
N GLY A 86 3.58 1.45 -10.03
CA GLY A 86 3.31 2.89 -9.95
C GLY A 86 3.72 3.54 -8.62
N TRP A 87 3.60 2.81 -7.51
CA TRP A 87 3.52 3.42 -6.17
C TRP A 87 4.47 2.84 -5.14
N ARG A 88 5.43 1.98 -5.52
CA ARG A 88 6.43 1.41 -4.58
C ARG A 88 7.28 2.43 -3.81
N HIS A 89 7.32 3.68 -4.25
CA HIS A 89 8.10 4.76 -3.64
C HIS A 89 7.31 5.56 -2.60
N LEU A 90 6.03 5.22 -2.36
CA LEU A 90 5.23 5.87 -1.33
C LEU A 90 5.76 5.55 0.07
N PRO A 91 5.68 6.48 1.04
CA PRO A 91 6.18 6.26 2.40
C PRO A 91 5.44 5.15 3.17
N VAL A 92 4.22 4.83 2.75
CA VAL A 92 3.41 3.74 3.31
C VAL A 92 3.79 2.36 2.74
N VAL A 93 4.68 2.31 1.75
CA VAL A 93 5.17 1.08 1.14
C VAL A 93 6.60 0.87 1.60
N GLY A 94 6.84 -0.16 2.41
CA GLY A 94 8.18 -0.53 2.85
C GLY A 94 8.60 -1.89 2.28
N MET A 95 9.76 -1.93 1.66
CA MET A 95 10.37 -3.20 1.23
C MET A 95 10.98 -3.90 2.45
N LEU A 96 10.52 -5.13 2.71
CA LEU A 96 11.01 -5.96 3.82
C LEU A 96 12.13 -6.90 3.38
N TYR A 97 12.01 -7.44 2.16
CA TYR A 97 12.94 -8.43 1.64
C TYR A 97 13.10 -8.26 0.13
N ALA A 98 14.33 -8.43 -0.35
CA ALA A 98 14.65 -8.38 -1.76
C ALA A 98 15.55 -9.55 -2.15
N SER A 99 15.16 -10.28 -3.19
CA SER A 99 15.95 -11.33 -3.82
C SER A 99 15.76 -11.30 -5.33
N ASP A 100 16.63 -11.97 -6.07
CA ASP A 100 16.51 -12.14 -7.53
C ASP A 100 15.18 -12.76 -8.00
N ALA A 101 14.53 -13.53 -7.13
CA ALA A 101 13.31 -14.27 -7.44
C ALA A 101 12.03 -13.58 -6.94
N ALA A 102 12.10 -12.82 -5.83
CA ALA A 102 10.94 -12.20 -5.22
C ALA A 102 11.31 -11.05 -4.29
N TYR A 103 10.48 -10.01 -4.30
CA TYR A 103 10.49 -8.90 -3.35
C TYR A 103 9.27 -9.00 -2.45
N THR A 104 9.45 -8.77 -1.15
CA THR A 104 8.36 -8.69 -0.17
C THR A 104 8.22 -7.26 0.30
N TYR A 105 7.00 -6.75 0.25
CA TYR A 105 6.62 -5.42 0.68
C TYR A 105 5.61 -5.52 1.81
N HIS A 106 5.70 -4.60 2.77
CA HIS A 106 4.57 -4.23 3.60
C HIS A 106 3.95 -2.96 3.05
N VAL A 107 2.62 -2.88 3.10
CA VAL A 107 1.88 -1.67 2.73
C VAL A 107 0.92 -1.31 3.84
N THR A 108 1.07 -0.10 4.38
CA THR A 108 0.18 0.46 5.39
C THR A 108 -1.04 1.09 4.71
N LEU A 109 -2.20 0.47 4.89
CA LEU A 109 -3.48 0.92 4.35
C LEU A 109 -4.17 1.96 5.25
N ALA A 110 -3.94 1.87 6.56
CA ALA A 110 -4.42 2.83 7.56
C ALA A 110 -3.36 3.04 8.66
N PRO A 111 -3.24 4.26 9.23
CA PRO A 111 -2.31 4.50 10.33
C PRO A 111 -2.74 3.75 11.60
N PRO A 112 -1.80 3.45 12.52
CA PRO A 112 -2.15 2.85 13.81
C PRO A 112 -3.10 3.74 14.62
N PRO A 113 -4.03 3.16 15.39
CA PRO A 113 -5.00 3.95 16.17
C PRO A 113 -4.34 4.82 17.24
N TRP A 114 -3.22 4.37 17.83
CA TRP A 114 -2.43 5.15 18.79
C TRP A 114 -1.54 6.22 18.15
N SER A 115 -1.32 6.21 16.83
CA SER A 115 -0.55 7.27 16.18
C SER A 115 -1.27 8.62 16.23
N LEU A 116 -2.59 8.63 16.44
CA LEU A 116 -3.39 9.83 16.66
C LEU A 116 -3.37 10.31 18.12
N ALA A 117 -2.96 9.46 19.08
CA ALA A 117 -2.89 9.82 20.49
C ALA A 117 -1.64 10.66 20.83
N VAL A 118 -0.66 10.72 19.94
CA VAL A 118 0.51 11.61 20.05
C VAL A 118 0.14 12.95 19.40
N GLY A 119 -0.82 13.64 20.00
CA GLY A 119 -1.32 14.95 19.60
C GLY A 119 -1.66 15.79 20.83
N ASP A 120 -0.61 16.33 21.45
CA ASP A 120 -0.54 17.55 22.28
C ASP A 120 -1.42 17.70 23.55
N PRO A 121 -0.85 17.59 24.77
CA PRO A 121 -1.29 18.39 25.89
C PRO A 121 -0.72 19.81 25.72
N GLN A 122 -1.59 20.76 25.34
CA GLN A 122 -1.29 22.19 25.43
C GLN A 122 -1.48 22.71 26.86
#